data_AF-A0A951Z3G4-F1
#
_entry.id   AF-A0A951Z3G4-F1
#
_cell.length_a   1.000
_cell.length_b   1.000
_cell.length_c   1.000
_cell.angle_alpha   90.00
_cell.angle_beta   90.00
_cell.angle_gamma   90.00
#
_symmetry.space_group_name_H-M   'P 1'
#
loop_
_entity.id
_entity.type
_entity.pdbx_description
1 polymer ?
#
loop_
_entity_poly.entity_id
_entity_poly.type
_entity_poly.pdbx_seq_one_letter_code
_entity_poly.pdbx_strand_id
1 'polypeptide(L)' 'TVVAVHHDLQTVADYFDDVALVNLRVFGVGPVAETMTPERLRQTYGGRLGALETIAKSATGAAS' A
#
# COMPACT_ATOMS: atom_id res chain seq x y z
N THR A 1 5.47 -8.42 20.31
CA THR A 1 5.17 -7.92 18.97
C THR A 1 6.42 -7.33 18.36
N VAL A 2 6.76 -7.78 17.15
CA VAL A 2 7.89 -7.25 16.37
C VAL A 2 7.32 -6.55 15.15
N VAL A 3 7.86 -5.38 14.81
CA VAL A 3 7.50 -4.64 13.59
C VAL A 3 8.79 -4.40 12.82
N ALA A 4 8.78 -4.76 11.53
CA ALA A 4 9.91 -4.59 10.64
C ALA A 4 9.43 -4.11 9.26
N VAL A 5 10.33 -3.47 8.50
CA VAL A 5 10.08 -3.11 7.11
C VAL A 5 10.74 -4.15 6.23
N HIS A 6 9.94 -4.84 5.42
CA HIS A 6 10.43 -5.82 4.46
C HIS A 6 10.32 -5.26 3.04
N HIS A 7 11.39 -5.37 2.25
CA HIS A 7 11.49 -4.74 0.93
C HIS A 7 11.12 -5.69 -0.21
N ASP A 8 11.14 -7.00 0.06
CA ASP A 8 10.85 -8.02 -0.92
C ASP A 8 9.47 -8.64 -0.67
N LEU A 9 8.54 -8.35 -1.57
CA LEU A 9 7.16 -8.83 -1.48
C LEU A 9 7.03 -10.34 -1.69
N GLN A 10 8.01 -10.99 -2.32
CA GLN A 10 7.94 -12.44 -2.58
C GLN A 10 8.20 -13.26 -1.31
N THR A 11 8.94 -12.70 -0.36
CA THR A 11 9.36 -13.40 0.86
C THR A 11 8.58 -12.98 2.11
N VAL A 12 7.72 -11.94 2.06
CA VAL A 12 6.94 -11.49 3.24
C VAL A 12 6.19 -12.65 3.92
N ALA A 13 5.57 -13.53 3.13
CA ALA A 13 4.76 -14.64 3.64
C ALA A 13 5.56 -15.71 4.40
N ASP A 14 6.88 -15.75 4.22
CA ASP A 14 7.75 -16.71 4.90
C ASP A 14 8.15 -16.25 6.31
N TYR A 15 8.04 -14.94 6.59
CA TYR A 15 8.57 -14.33 7.81
C TYR A 15 7.51 -13.65 8.69
N PHE A 16 6.34 -13.31 8.15
CA PHE A 16 5.35 -12.50 8.84
C PHE A 16 3.93 -13.07 8.74
N ASP A 17 3.21 -13.03 9.86
CA ASP A 17 1.78 -13.39 9.91
C ASP A 17 0.89 -12.25 9.37
N ASP A 18 1.26 -11.00 9.70
CA ASP A 18 0.55 -9.78 9.33
C ASP A 18 1.42 -8.82 8.50
N VAL A 19 0.78 -8.01 7.67
CA VAL A 19 1.45 -6.98 6.86
C VAL A 19 0.66 -5.67 6.85
N ALA A 20 1.38 -4.56 6.72
CA ALA A 20 0.83 -3.26 6.36
C ALA A 20 1.40 -2.80 5.01
N LEU A 21 0.53 -2.60 4.02
CA LEU A 21 0.93 -2.06 2.71
C LEU A 21 0.92 -0.53 2.75
N VAL A 22 2.08 0.09 2.51
CA VAL A 22 2.26 1.54 2.68
C VAL A 22 2.95 2.15 1.47
N ASN A 23 2.37 3.24 0.95
CA ASN A 23 3.00 4.14 -0.02
C ASN A 23 2.43 5.55 0.15
N LEU A 24 3.09 6.42 0.91
CA LEU A 24 2.63 7.75 1.38
C LEU A 24 1.32 7.73 2.23
N ARG A 25 0.54 6.65 2.14
CA ARG A 25 -0.63 6.32 2.93
C ARG A 25 -0.70 4.80 3.12
N VAL A 26 -1.58 4.35 4.00
CA VAL A 26 -1.87 2.92 4.23
C VAL A 26 -2.91 2.44 3.21
N PHE A 27 -2.65 1.30 2.58
CA PHE A 27 -3.53 0.65 1.61
C PHE A 27 -4.18 -0.63 2.14
N GLY A 28 -3.67 -1.19 3.25
CA GLY A 28 -4.25 -2.36 3.91
C GLY A 28 -3.39 -2.80 5.09
N VAL A 29 -4.03 -3.39 6.10
CA VAL A 29 -3.39 -3.97 7.29
C VAL A 29 -4.13 -5.24 7.66
N GLY A 30 -3.40 -6.32 7.94
CA GLY A 30 -3.97 -7.59 8.39
C GLY A 30 -3.15 -8.79 7.92
N PRO A 31 -3.74 -10.00 7.94
CA PRO A 31 -3.03 -11.23 7.59
C PRO A 31 -2.44 -11.15 6.17
N VAL A 32 -1.22 -11.67 6.01
CA VAL A 32 -0.52 -11.65 4.71
C VAL A 32 -1.39 -12.23 3.59
N ALA A 33 -2.00 -13.39 3.83
CA ALA A 33 -2.83 -14.11 2.86
C ALA A 33 -4.05 -13.30 2.38
N GLU A 34 -4.58 -12.41 3.21
CA GLU A 34 -5.78 -11.62 2.90
C GLU A 34 -5.43 -10.20 2.40
N THR A 35 -4.25 -9.72 2.76
CA THR A 35 -3.84 -8.32 2.52
C THR A 35 -2.94 -8.18 1.30
N MET A 36 -2.10 -9.17 0.97
CA MET A 36 -1.21 -9.13 -0.21
C MET A 36 -1.92 -9.54 -1.51
N THR A 37 -3.07 -8.94 -1.79
CA THR A 37 -3.81 -9.21 -3.03
C THR A 37 -3.21 -8.46 -4.22
N PRO A 38 -3.32 -8.99 -5.45
CA PRO A 38 -2.82 -8.31 -6.65
C PRO A 38 -3.36 -6.89 -6.81
N GLU A 39 -4.63 -6.65 -6.46
CA GLU A 39 -5.25 -5.34 -6.52
C GLU A 39 -4.60 -4.35 -5.54
N ARG A 40 -4.42 -4.74 -4.26
CA ARG A 40 -3.77 -3.87 -3.27
C ARG A 40 -2.31 -3.63 -3.58
N LEU A 41 -1.59 -4.64 -4.06
CA LEU A 41 -0.20 -4.50 -4.49
C LEU A 41 -0.08 -3.53 -5.69
N ARG A 42 -1.00 -3.61 -6.67
CA ARG A 42 -1.04 -2.67 -7.79
C ARG A 42 -1.32 -1.24 -7.31
N GLN A 43 -2.30 -1.05 -6.44
CA GLN A 43 -2.63 0.26 -5.87
C GLN A 43 -1.48 0.86 -5.04
N THR A 44 -0.71 0.01 -4.35
CA THR A 44 0.39 0.44 -3.47
C THR A 44 1.68 0.69 -4.26
N TYR A 45 2.07 -0.18 -5.19
CA TYR A 45 3.41 -0.17 -5.81
C TYR A 45 3.43 -0.07 -7.35
N GLY A 46 2.30 -0.23 -8.03
CA GLY A 46 2.23 -0.31 -9.50
C GLY A 46 2.28 1.02 -10.27
N GLY A 47 3.07 2.01 -9.84
CA GLY A 47 3.04 3.43 -10.31
C GLY A 47 2.87 3.65 -11.83
N ARG A 48 2.02 4.60 -12.28
CA ARG A 48 2.32 6.05 -12.43
C ARG A 48 1.22 7.06 -12.01
N LEU A 49 0.02 6.64 -11.59
CA LEU A 49 -1.13 7.56 -11.47
C LEU A 49 -1.56 7.93 -10.03
N GLY A 50 -1.22 7.14 -9.01
CA GLY A 50 -1.76 7.34 -7.65
C GLY A 50 -1.34 8.65 -6.96
N ALA A 51 -0.10 9.11 -7.19
CA ALA A 51 0.40 10.37 -6.62
C ALA A 51 -0.17 11.60 -7.36
N LEU A 52 -0.22 11.55 -8.69
CA LEU A 52 -0.75 12.65 -9.51
C LEU A 52 -2.27 12.81 -9.33
N GLU A 53 -3.02 11.72 -9.20
CA GLU A 53 -4.47 11.76 -8.98
C GLU A 53 -4.83 12.33 -7.60
N THR A 54 -4.03 12.03 -6.57
CA THR A 54 -4.22 12.60 -5.22
C THR A 54 -3.98 14.11 -5.22
N ILE A 55 -2.91 14.56 -5.90
CA ILE A 55 -2.61 15.99 -6.07
C ILE A 55 -3.72 16.67 -6.89
N ALA A 56 -4.15 16.07 -8.00
CA ALA A 56 -5.22 16.60 -8.84
C ALA A 56 -6.57 16.70 -8.08
N LYS A 57 -6.91 15.69 -7.26
CA LYS A 57 -8.11 15.70 -6.41
C LYS A 57 -8.05 16.77 -5.31
N SER A 58 -6.88 17.00 -4.70
CA SER A 58 -6.71 18.07 -3.71
C SER A 58 -6.73 19.47 -4.32
N ALA A 59 -6.24 19.66 -5.55
CA ALA A 59 -6.24 20.94 -6.24
C ALA A 59 -7.64 21.35 -6.74
N THR A 60 -8.50 20.37 -7.06
CA THR A 60 -9.86 20.63 -7.59
C THR A 60 -10.90 20.87 -6.49
N GLY A 61 -10.65 20.42 -5.25
CA GLY A 61 -11.55 20.60 -4.11
C GLY A 61 -11.49 21.94 -3.38
N ALA A 62 -10.57 22.84 -3.77
CA ALA A 62 -10.39 24.16 -3.14
C ALA A 62 -11.12 25.31 -3.85
N ALA A 63 -11.90 25.01 -4.89
CA ALA A 63 -12.73 25.96 -5.62
C ALA A 63 -14.21 25.59 -5.48
N SER A 64 -14.77 25.74 -4.29
CA SER A 64 -16.22 25.79 -4.02
C SER A 64 -16.47 26.63 -2.78
#